data_AF-A0A522J3W0-F1
#
_entry.id   AF-A0A522J3W0-F1
#
_cell.length_a   1.000
_cell.length_b   1.000
_cell.length_c   1.000
_cell.angle_alpha   90.00
_cell.angle_beta   90.00
_cell.angle_gamma   90.00
#
_symmetry.space_group_name_H-M   'P 1'
#
loop_
_entity.id
_entity.type
_entity.pdbx_description
1 polymer ?
#
loop_
_entity_poly.entity_id
_entity_poly.type
_entity_poly.pdbx_seq_one_letter_code
_entity_poly.pdbx_strand_id
1 'polypeptide(L)'
;KAMATIWLETYDLAERTIGDAPYSADAQSAGWRSLKNLALTYLMAGEHPQAPAKAQKQYHDASNMTDRMGGLSAIVNYADAPTRAQALADFYQQWQHDPLVVDRWFALQATAPSTRVDTVHTLMKHPAFTLRNPNRARSLIFQFCMNNLQGAHTTEGYEFWADQVIALNDLNPEIAARLARAFDNWSRFIPSNRDAIRKCYERIQQHPPLSRNVAEIVTKALKI
;
A
#
# COMPACT_ATOMS: atom_id res chain seq x y z
N LYS A 1 -18.96 11.65 -9.37
CA LYS A 1 -19.57 12.57 -10.36
C LYS A 1 -20.62 13.51 -9.73
N ALA A 2 -21.61 13.01 -8.99
CA ALA A 2 -22.65 13.86 -8.36
C ALA A 2 -22.11 14.96 -7.40
N MET A 3 -21.03 14.70 -6.66
CA MET A 3 -20.43 15.67 -5.73
C MET A 3 -19.20 16.40 -6.30
N ALA A 4 -18.98 16.36 -7.62
CA ALA A 4 -17.75 16.88 -8.21
C ALA A 4 -17.50 18.36 -7.89
N THR A 5 -18.54 19.19 -7.97
CA THR A 5 -18.48 20.62 -7.63
C THR A 5 -18.07 20.84 -6.18
N ILE A 6 -18.72 20.15 -5.24
CA ILE A 6 -18.42 20.25 -3.80
C ILE A 6 -16.96 19.89 -3.53
N TRP A 7 -16.46 18.80 -4.12
CA TRP A 7 -15.07 18.39 -3.91
C TRP A 7 -14.07 19.34 -4.56
N LEU A 8 -14.40 19.93 -5.71
CA LEU A 8 -13.55 20.93 -6.36
C LEU A 8 -13.45 22.19 -5.51
N GLU A 9 -14.58 22.72 -5.06
CA GLU A 9 -14.64 23.89 -4.18
C GLU A 9 -13.90 23.63 -2.86
N THR A 10 -14.06 22.43 -2.29
CA THR A 10 -13.37 22.01 -1.07
C THR A 10 -11.86 21.97 -1.27
N TYR A 11 -11.38 21.41 -2.39
CA TYR A 11 -9.97 21.37 -2.71
C TYR A 11 -9.39 22.78 -2.82
N ASP A 12 -10.05 23.66 -3.59
CA ASP A 12 -9.59 25.02 -3.83
C ASP A 12 -9.62 25.88 -2.56
N LEU A 13 -10.65 25.71 -1.72
CA LEU A 13 -10.73 26.37 -0.41
C LEU A 13 -9.57 25.92 0.49
N ALA A 14 -9.36 24.60 0.61
CA ALA A 14 -8.29 24.07 1.45
C ALA A 14 -6.92 24.54 0.94
N GLU A 15 -6.71 24.52 -0.39
CA GLU A 15 -5.48 25.01 -1.02
C GLU A 15 -5.19 26.48 -0.71
N ARG A 16 -6.17 27.38 -0.86
CA ARG A 16 -5.98 28.80 -0.51
C ARG A 16 -5.71 28.99 0.99
N THR A 17 -6.40 28.22 1.84
CA THR A 17 -6.29 28.39 3.30
C THR A 17 -4.90 28.06 3.83
N ILE A 18 -4.21 27.07 3.24
CA ILE A 18 -2.87 26.65 3.69
C ILE A 18 -1.74 27.03 2.72
N GLY A 19 -2.06 27.55 1.54
CA GLY A 19 -1.08 27.84 0.49
C GLY A 19 -0.26 29.10 0.72
N ASP A 20 -0.83 30.09 1.42
CA ASP A 20 -0.20 31.40 1.63
C ASP A 20 0.65 31.45 2.92
N ALA A 21 0.57 30.43 3.76
CA ALA A 21 1.30 30.35 5.03
C ALA A 21 2.48 29.37 4.95
N PRO A 22 3.59 29.63 5.68
CA PRO A 22 4.63 28.62 5.88
C PRO A 22 4.05 27.30 6.42
N TYR A 23 4.67 26.18 6.10
CA TYR A 23 4.24 24.88 6.62
C TYR A 23 4.17 24.91 8.16
N SER A 24 3.03 24.45 8.69
CA SER A 24 2.83 24.23 10.12
C SER A 24 2.31 22.83 10.40
N ALA A 25 2.86 22.21 11.45
CA ALA A 25 2.46 20.89 11.95
C ALA A 25 1.29 20.95 12.95
N ASP A 26 0.70 22.13 13.18
CA ASP A 26 -0.46 22.27 14.06
C ASP A 26 -1.69 21.49 13.55
N ALA A 27 -2.62 21.22 14.47
CA ALA A 27 -3.78 20.39 14.20
C ALA A 27 -4.71 20.98 13.13
N GLN A 28 -4.87 22.30 13.08
CA GLN A 28 -5.74 22.96 12.11
C GLN A 28 -5.17 22.84 10.70
N SER A 29 -3.88 23.15 10.52
CA SER A 29 -3.18 23.01 9.25
C SER A 29 -3.15 21.55 8.77
N ALA A 30 -2.94 20.59 9.69
CA ALA A 30 -3.00 19.17 9.37
C ALA A 30 -4.42 18.71 8.93
N GLY A 31 -5.47 19.25 9.56
CA GLY A 31 -6.86 19.02 9.16
C GLY A 31 -7.14 19.50 7.74
N TRP A 32 -6.70 20.71 7.39
CA TRP A 32 -6.86 21.24 6.04
C TRP A 32 -6.11 20.43 4.98
N ARG A 33 -4.86 20.01 5.24
CA ARG A 33 -4.11 19.11 4.34
C ARG A 33 -4.83 17.79 4.14
N SER A 34 -5.38 17.22 5.22
CA SER A 34 -6.14 15.97 5.17
C SER A 34 -7.39 16.12 4.29
N LEU A 35 -8.13 17.23 4.47
CA LEU A 35 -9.31 17.54 3.65
C LEU A 35 -8.95 17.79 2.18
N LYS A 36 -7.87 18.54 1.91
CA LYS A 36 -7.34 18.78 0.56
C LYS A 36 -7.01 17.46 -0.15
N ASN A 37 -6.28 16.57 0.52
CA ASN A 37 -5.90 15.26 -0.02
C ASN A 37 -7.10 14.35 -0.27
N LEU A 38 -8.10 14.39 0.63
CA LEU A 38 -9.35 13.65 0.46
C LEU A 38 -10.15 14.15 -0.74
N ALA A 39 -10.30 15.47 -0.87
CA ALA A 39 -10.99 16.09 -2.00
C ALA A 39 -10.31 15.72 -3.33
N LEU A 40 -8.97 15.79 -3.40
CA LEU A 40 -8.21 15.39 -4.58
C LEU A 40 -8.44 13.91 -4.95
N THR A 41 -8.45 13.03 -3.95
CA THR A 41 -8.71 11.60 -4.13
C THR A 41 -10.08 11.37 -4.77
N TYR A 42 -11.14 12.02 -4.25
CA TYR A 42 -12.48 11.87 -4.81
C TYR A 42 -12.63 12.50 -6.20
N LEU A 43 -11.94 13.61 -6.48
CA LEU A 43 -11.91 14.22 -7.80
C LEU A 43 -11.26 13.30 -8.84
N MET A 44 -10.14 12.68 -8.49
CA MET A 44 -9.44 11.71 -9.34
C MET A 44 -10.28 10.45 -9.56
N ALA A 45 -10.82 9.86 -8.49
CA ALA A 45 -11.72 8.71 -8.58
C ALA A 45 -12.99 9.01 -9.40
N GLY A 46 -13.48 10.25 -9.33
CA GLY A 46 -14.64 10.73 -10.07
C GLY A 46 -14.35 11.15 -11.51
N GLU A 47 -13.10 11.03 -11.97
CA GLU A 47 -12.63 11.43 -13.30
C GLU A 47 -12.92 12.90 -13.62
N HIS A 48 -12.83 13.78 -12.63
CA HIS A 48 -13.07 15.20 -12.87
C HIS A 48 -11.97 15.76 -13.80
N PRO A 49 -12.30 16.52 -14.87
CA PRO A 49 -11.33 16.94 -15.89
C PRO A 49 -10.13 17.73 -15.35
N GLN A 50 -10.31 18.48 -14.26
CA GLN A 50 -9.23 19.25 -13.63
C GLN A 50 -8.35 18.45 -12.65
N ALA A 51 -8.80 17.26 -12.24
CA ALA A 51 -8.15 16.51 -11.17
C ALA A 51 -6.71 16.06 -11.52
N PRO A 52 -6.42 15.54 -12.74
CA PRO A 52 -5.06 15.11 -13.08
C PRO A 52 -4.03 16.24 -12.98
N ALA A 53 -4.37 17.42 -13.51
CA ALA A 53 -3.49 18.59 -13.44
C ALA A 53 -3.27 19.05 -11.99
N LYS A 54 -4.31 19.04 -11.16
CA LYS A 54 -4.20 19.36 -9.72
C LYS A 54 -3.34 18.35 -8.97
N ALA A 55 -3.46 17.06 -9.27
CA ALA A 55 -2.66 16.02 -8.64
C ALA A 55 -1.17 16.15 -8.98
N GLN A 56 -0.85 16.38 -10.26
CA GLN A 56 0.52 16.65 -10.71
C GLN A 56 1.09 17.92 -10.08
N LYS A 57 0.32 19.02 -10.09
CA LYS A 57 0.72 20.29 -9.47
C LYS A 57 1.02 20.09 -7.98
N GLN A 58 0.11 19.47 -7.25
CA GLN A 58 0.31 19.22 -5.82
C GLN A 58 1.51 18.33 -5.55
N TYR A 59 1.75 17.31 -6.38
CA TYR A 59 2.91 16.45 -6.26
C TYR A 59 4.24 17.22 -6.44
N HIS A 60 4.36 18.00 -7.52
CA HIS A 60 5.59 18.70 -7.86
C HIS A 60 5.85 19.92 -6.95
N ASP A 61 4.82 20.74 -6.70
CA ASP A 61 4.94 22.02 -6.00
C ASP A 61 4.94 21.88 -4.47
N ALA A 62 4.59 20.71 -3.92
CA ALA A 62 4.49 20.53 -2.48
C ALA A 62 5.82 20.77 -1.75
N SER A 63 5.79 21.69 -0.78
CA SER A 63 6.91 22.01 0.12
C SER A 63 7.04 21.05 1.31
N ASN A 64 6.10 20.13 1.48
CA ASN A 64 6.08 19.16 2.59
C ASN A 64 5.67 17.76 2.10
N MET A 65 6.06 16.74 2.86
CA MET A 65 5.84 15.34 2.49
C MET A 65 4.37 14.93 2.54
N THR A 66 3.53 15.57 3.36
CA THR A 66 2.09 15.24 3.45
C THR A 66 1.36 15.57 2.15
N ASP A 67 1.59 16.76 1.60
CA ASP A 67 0.96 17.18 0.35
C ASP A 67 1.56 16.45 -0.85
N ARG A 68 2.89 16.25 -0.85
CA ARG A 68 3.61 15.50 -1.90
C ARG A 68 3.10 14.06 -2.00
N MET A 69 2.99 13.37 -0.87
CA MET A 69 2.41 12.02 -0.83
C MET A 69 0.92 12.00 -1.17
N GLY A 70 0.17 13.06 -0.83
CA GLY A 70 -1.23 13.20 -1.23
C GLY A 70 -1.41 13.26 -2.74
N GLY A 71 -0.62 14.08 -3.42
CA GLY A 71 -0.60 14.19 -4.88
C GLY A 71 -0.14 12.88 -5.54
N LEU A 72 0.98 12.31 -5.07
CA LEU A 72 1.50 11.05 -5.59
C LEU A 72 0.51 9.90 -5.41
N SER A 73 -0.15 9.81 -4.24
CA SER A 73 -1.16 8.79 -3.97
C SER A 73 -2.35 8.91 -4.93
N ALA A 74 -2.85 10.12 -5.16
CA ALA A 74 -3.93 10.34 -6.10
C ALA A 74 -3.55 9.93 -7.54
N ILE A 75 -2.32 10.21 -7.97
CA ILE A 75 -1.78 9.76 -9.26
C ILE A 75 -1.70 8.23 -9.30
N VAL A 76 -1.06 7.60 -8.31
CA VAL A 76 -0.82 6.15 -8.30
C VAL A 76 -2.11 5.34 -8.27
N ASN A 77 -3.17 5.85 -7.63
CA ASN A 77 -4.43 5.12 -7.54
C ASN A 77 -5.30 5.25 -8.81
N TYR A 78 -5.27 6.40 -9.50
CA TYR A 78 -6.31 6.73 -10.49
C TYR A 78 -5.80 7.21 -11.86
N ALA A 79 -4.52 7.60 -12.01
CA ALA A 79 -4.00 8.02 -13.30
C ALA A 79 -3.72 6.83 -14.23
N ASP A 80 -3.51 7.10 -15.52
CA ASP A 80 -3.04 6.10 -16.47
C ASP A 80 -1.66 5.52 -16.09
N ALA A 81 -1.32 4.38 -16.68
CA ALA A 81 -0.09 3.67 -16.37
C ALA A 81 1.19 4.47 -16.67
N PRO A 82 1.33 5.16 -17.83
CA PRO A 82 2.49 6.01 -18.10
C PRO A 82 2.71 7.12 -17.06
N THR A 83 1.66 7.89 -16.74
CA THR A 83 1.73 8.99 -15.77
C THR A 83 2.14 8.49 -14.39
N ARG A 84 1.57 7.35 -13.96
CA ARG A 84 1.90 6.69 -12.71
C ARG A 84 3.35 6.22 -12.66
N ALA A 85 3.82 5.56 -13.71
CA ALA A 85 5.19 5.07 -13.78
C ALA A 85 6.19 6.23 -13.70
N GLN A 86 5.93 7.33 -14.41
CA GLN A 86 6.75 8.53 -14.38
C GLN A 86 6.82 9.14 -12.98
N ALA A 87 5.67 9.34 -12.31
CA ALA A 87 5.64 9.93 -10.97
C ALA A 87 6.31 9.05 -9.91
N LEU A 88 6.18 7.71 -10.02
CA LEU A 88 6.87 6.78 -9.13
C LEU A 88 8.38 6.79 -9.33
N ALA A 89 8.85 6.86 -10.57
CA ALA A 89 10.27 6.94 -10.88
C ALA A 89 10.89 8.26 -10.41
N ASP A 90 10.21 9.39 -10.66
CA ASP A 90 10.63 10.72 -10.18
C ASP A 90 10.74 10.76 -8.65
N PHE A 91 9.71 10.26 -7.95
CA PHE A 91 9.72 10.21 -6.49
C PHE A 91 10.87 9.37 -5.96
N TYR A 92 11.11 8.19 -6.55
CA TYR A 92 12.21 7.35 -6.10
C TYR A 92 13.57 8.02 -6.33
N GLN A 93 13.81 8.59 -7.52
CA GLN A 93 15.07 9.29 -7.80
C GLN A 93 15.37 10.41 -6.81
N GLN A 94 14.34 11.18 -6.44
CA GLN A 94 14.48 12.28 -5.49
C GLN A 94 14.75 11.80 -4.05
N TRP A 95 14.10 10.71 -3.62
CA TRP A 95 14.06 10.31 -2.20
C TRP A 95 14.77 9.00 -1.88
N GLN A 96 15.46 8.37 -2.83
CA GLN A 96 16.15 7.09 -2.66
C GLN A 96 17.14 7.04 -1.50
N HIS A 97 17.68 8.19 -1.07
CA HIS A 97 18.62 8.29 0.04
C HIS A 97 17.96 8.33 1.43
N ASP A 98 16.63 8.50 1.52
CA ASP A 98 15.88 8.43 2.77
C ASP A 98 15.14 7.08 2.86
N PRO A 99 15.61 6.15 3.71
CA PRO A 99 15.00 4.84 3.82
C PRO A 99 13.51 4.91 4.20
N LEU A 100 13.09 5.79 5.10
CA LEU A 100 11.71 5.85 5.58
C LEU A 100 10.77 6.38 4.48
N VAL A 101 11.26 7.28 3.63
CA VAL A 101 10.49 7.74 2.48
C VAL A 101 10.39 6.65 1.41
N VAL A 102 11.44 5.86 1.20
CA VAL A 102 11.39 4.69 0.32
C VAL A 102 10.42 3.62 0.82
N ASP A 103 10.27 3.43 2.15
CA ASP A 103 9.19 2.56 2.69
C ASP A 103 7.80 3.05 2.25
N ARG A 104 7.55 4.37 2.30
CA ARG A 104 6.27 4.93 1.86
C ARG A 104 6.03 4.74 0.37
N TRP A 105 7.09 4.80 -0.43
CA TRP A 105 7.04 4.53 -1.87
C TRP A 105 6.71 3.06 -2.18
N PHE A 106 7.29 2.10 -1.46
CA PHE A 106 6.90 0.68 -1.58
C PHE A 106 5.46 0.47 -1.12
N ALA A 107 5.06 1.03 0.02
CA ALA A 107 3.72 0.89 0.58
C ALA A 107 2.63 1.44 -0.34
N LEU A 108 2.88 2.59 -0.96
CA LEU A 108 1.93 3.18 -1.90
C LEU A 108 1.71 2.28 -3.13
N GLN A 109 2.79 1.72 -3.68
CA GLN A 109 2.67 0.79 -4.81
C GLN A 109 2.01 -0.52 -4.38
N ALA A 110 2.36 -1.07 -3.22
CA ALA A 110 1.82 -2.32 -2.71
C ALA A 110 0.28 -2.26 -2.55
N THR A 111 -0.26 -1.12 -2.13
CA THR A 111 -1.69 -0.93 -1.84
C THR A 111 -2.51 -0.41 -3.01
N ALA A 112 -1.87 -0.05 -4.14
CA ALA A 112 -2.59 0.50 -5.28
C ALA A 112 -3.57 -0.53 -5.89
N PRO A 113 -4.79 -0.11 -6.31
CA PRO A 113 -5.81 -1.00 -6.88
C PRO A 113 -5.36 -1.80 -8.11
N SER A 114 -4.41 -1.29 -8.88
CA SER A 114 -3.85 -1.97 -10.05
C SER A 114 -2.80 -3.02 -9.72
N THR A 115 -2.24 -3.00 -8.51
CA THR A 115 -1.12 -3.85 -8.13
C THR A 115 -1.57 -5.29 -7.99
N ARG A 116 -0.84 -6.18 -8.65
CA ARG A 116 -1.00 -7.63 -8.60
C ARG A 116 0.33 -8.27 -8.21
N VAL A 117 0.33 -9.59 -8.05
CA VAL A 117 1.49 -10.37 -7.57
C VAL A 117 2.74 -10.16 -8.43
N ASP A 118 2.58 -10.05 -9.74
CA ASP A 118 3.65 -9.76 -10.71
C ASP A 118 4.35 -8.40 -10.46
N THR A 119 3.56 -7.38 -10.13
CA THR A 119 4.06 -6.04 -9.78
C THR A 119 4.86 -6.12 -8.48
N VAL A 120 4.35 -6.85 -7.49
CA VAL A 120 5.06 -7.03 -6.20
C VAL A 120 6.36 -7.81 -6.40
N HIS A 121 6.37 -8.87 -7.21
CA HIS A 121 7.60 -9.58 -7.56
C HIS A 121 8.61 -8.68 -8.27
N THR A 122 8.15 -7.78 -9.13
CA THR A 122 9.03 -6.79 -9.77
C THR A 122 9.64 -5.84 -8.72
N LEU A 123 8.83 -5.36 -7.78
CA LEU A 123 9.30 -4.52 -6.67
C LEU A 123 10.25 -5.25 -5.71
N MET A 124 10.07 -6.57 -5.52
CA MET A 124 10.99 -7.37 -4.71
C MET A 124 12.38 -7.52 -5.36
N LYS A 125 12.50 -7.33 -6.67
CA LYS A 125 13.78 -7.31 -7.38
C LYS A 125 14.44 -5.93 -7.39
N HIS A 126 13.75 -4.92 -6.88
CA HIS A 126 14.26 -3.55 -6.87
C HIS A 126 15.49 -3.43 -5.94
N PRO A 127 16.55 -2.69 -6.30
CA PRO A 127 17.79 -2.59 -5.50
C PRO A 127 17.57 -2.09 -4.07
N ALA A 128 16.55 -1.25 -3.86
CA ALA A 128 16.19 -0.75 -2.53
C ALA A 128 15.39 -1.74 -1.67
N PHE A 129 15.02 -2.91 -2.20
CA PHE A 129 14.30 -3.94 -1.46
C PHE A 129 15.23 -5.05 -1.00
N THR A 130 15.02 -5.48 0.25
CA THR A 130 15.59 -6.72 0.75
C THR A 130 14.66 -7.31 1.80
N LEU A 131 14.31 -8.59 1.67
CA LEU A 131 13.44 -9.28 2.61
C LEU A 131 14.07 -9.40 4.01
N ARG A 132 15.41 -9.27 4.11
CA ARG A 132 16.13 -9.26 5.39
C ARG A 132 15.87 -8.00 6.21
N ASN A 133 15.44 -6.90 5.59
CA ASN A 133 15.09 -5.68 6.30
C ASN A 133 13.60 -5.75 6.72
N PRO A 134 13.30 -5.77 8.04
CA PRO A 134 11.93 -5.82 8.55
C PRO A 134 11.02 -4.72 8.04
N ASN A 135 11.55 -3.51 7.85
CA ASN A 135 10.76 -2.37 7.37
C ASN A 135 10.45 -2.52 5.89
N ARG A 136 11.41 -3.00 5.06
CA ARG A 136 11.14 -3.32 3.65
C ARG A 136 10.07 -4.40 3.52
N ALA A 137 10.20 -5.51 4.27
CA ALA A 137 9.20 -6.57 4.30
C ALA A 137 7.81 -6.02 4.69
N ARG A 138 7.72 -5.18 5.73
CA ARG A 138 6.46 -4.53 6.12
C ARG A 138 5.92 -3.57 5.06
N SER A 139 6.79 -2.76 4.46
CA SER A 139 6.38 -1.74 3.50
C SER A 139 5.84 -2.32 2.19
N LEU A 140 6.35 -3.47 1.73
CA LEU A 140 5.92 -4.08 0.47
C LEU A 140 4.99 -5.27 0.72
N ILE A 141 5.48 -6.30 1.42
CA ILE A 141 4.79 -7.58 1.54
C ILE A 141 3.55 -7.48 2.42
N PHE A 142 3.70 -6.90 3.62
CA PHE A 142 2.55 -6.77 4.54
C PHE A 142 1.50 -5.83 3.95
N GLN A 143 1.93 -4.71 3.36
CA GLN A 143 1.01 -3.77 2.73
C GLN A 143 0.23 -4.42 1.59
N PHE A 144 0.87 -5.23 0.74
CA PHE A 144 0.14 -5.96 -0.30
C PHE A 144 -0.86 -6.95 0.32
N CYS A 145 -0.40 -7.85 1.19
CA CYS A 145 -1.26 -8.92 1.72
C CYS A 145 -2.41 -8.40 2.60
N MET A 146 -2.22 -7.30 3.33
CA MET A 146 -3.20 -6.80 4.30
C MET A 146 -4.05 -5.64 3.77
N ASN A 147 -3.50 -4.81 2.87
CA ASN A 147 -4.12 -3.54 2.47
C ASN A 147 -4.42 -3.46 0.97
N ASN A 148 -4.08 -4.47 0.17
CA ASN A 148 -4.51 -4.58 -1.23
C ASN A 148 -5.52 -5.71 -1.40
N LEU A 149 -6.80 -5.43 -1.10
CA LEU A 149 -7.85 -6.46 -1.16
C LEU A 149 -8.00 -7.08 -2.55
N GLN A 150 -7.85 -6.28 -3.62
CA GLN A 150 -8.02 -6.77 -4.99
C GLN A 150 -6.88 -7.68 -5.44
N GLY A 151 -5.64 -7.37 -5.05
CA GLY A 151 -4.47 -8.17 -5.39
C GLY A 151 -4.33 -9.40 -4.50
N ALA A 152 -4.56 -9.25 -3.19
CA ALA A 152 -4.31 -10.30 -2.20
C ALA A 152 -5.41 -11.38 -2.16
N HIS A 153 -6.69 -11.03 -2.38
CA HIS A 153 -7.79 -11.99 -2.36
C HIS A 153 -8.02 -12.70 -3.70
N THR A 154 -6.92 -13.19 -4.28
CA THR A 154 -6.86 -14.02 -5.49
C THR A 154 -6.09 -15.30 -5.17
N THR A 155 -6.22 -16.35 -5.99
CA THR A 155 -5.45 -17.59 -5.79
C THR A 155 -3.96 -17.30 -5.73
N GLU A 156 -3.46 -16.52 -6.68
CA GLU A 156 -2.06 -16.10 -6.79
C GLU A 156 -1.64 -15.26 -5.58
N GLY A 157 -2.52 -14.38 -5.08
CA GLY A 157 -2.27 -13.55 -3.91
C GLY A 157 -2.10 -14.36 -2.62
N TYR A 158 -2.91 -15.40 -2.43
CA TYR A 158 -2.77 -16.31 -1.28
C TYR A 158 -1.51 -17.17 -1.39
N GLU A 159 -1.21 -17.68 -2.59
CA GLU A 159 0.01 -18.45 -2.84
C GLU A 159 1.26 -17.61 -2.59
N PHE A 160 1.28 -16.37 -3.09
CA PHE A 160 2.33 -15.40 -2.82
C PHE A 160 2.51 -15.15 -1.32
N TRP A 161 1.42 -14.92 -0.60
CA TRP A 161 1.48 -14.73 0.86
C TRP A 161 2.10 -15.95 1.56
N ALA A 162 1.72 -17.17 1.18
CA ALA A 162 2.29 -18.39 1.75
C ALA A 162 3.80 -18.51 1.49
N ASP A 163 4.23 -18.19 0.26
CA ASP A 163 5.66 -18.15 -0.10
C ASP A 163 6.43 -17.17 0.80
N GLN A 164 5.85 -15.99 1.05
CA GLN A 164 6.49 -14.99 1.88
C GLN A 164 6.51 -15.37 3.37
N VAL A 165 5.48 -16.06 3.88
CA VAL A 165 5.50 -16.60 5.24
C VAL A 165 6.62 -17.64 5.39
N ILE A 166 6.77 -18.55 4.42
CA ILE A 166 7.83 -19.56 4.42
C ILE A 166 9.19 -18.89 4.33
N ALA A 167 9.41 -17.98 3.38
CA ALA A 167 10.68 -17.29 3.22
C ALA A 167 11.06 -16.46 4.47
N LEU A 168 10.08 -15.82 5.12
CA LEU A 168 10.31 -15.09 6.35
C LEU A 168 10.52 -16.01 7.56
N ASN A 169 9.96 -17.23 7.58
CA ASN A 169 10.19 -18.16 8.69
C ASN A 169 11.67 -18.45 8.86
N ASP A 170 12.40 -18.60 7.75
CA ASP A 170 13.83 -18.90 7.75
C ASP A 170 14.69 -17.67 8.11
N LEU A 171 14.21 -16.47 7.77
CA LEU A 171 14.96 -15.22 7.98
C LEU A 171 14.65 -14.54 9.31
N ASN A 172 13.38 -14.47 9.68
CA ASN A 172 12.87 -13.81 10.87
C ASN A 172 11.51 -14.42 11.30
N PRO A 173 11.53 -15.47 12.13
CA PRO A 173 10.35 -16.13 12.68
C PRO A 173 9.28 -15.20 13.28
N GLU A 174 9.69 -14.11 13.92
CA GLU A 174 8.75 -13.18 14.56
C GLU A 174 7.94 -12.38 13.53
N ILE A 175 8.59 -11.97 12.44
CA ILE A 175 7.93 -11.29 11.33
C ILE A 175 7.05 -12.28 10.57
N ALA A 176 7.55 -13.49 10.30
CA ALA A 176 6.79 -14.56 9.67
C ALA A 176 5.49 -14.84 10.42
N ALA A 177 5.56 -14.97 11.75
CA ALA A 177 4.40 -15.17 12.61
C ALA A 177 3.38 -14.02 12.54
N ARG A 178 3.84 -12.77 12.38
CA ARG A 178 2.92 -11.63 12.16
C ARG A 178 2.26 -11.70 10.78
N LEU A 179 3.01 -12.04 9.74
CA LEU A 179 2.46 -12.19 8.38
C LEU A 179 1.49 -13.37 8.29
N ALA A 180 1.76 -14.48 8.98
CA ALA A 180 0.91 -15.67 9.02
C ALA A 180 -0.50 -15.40 9.59
N ARG A 181 -0.68 -14.29 10.30
CA ARG A 181 -2.00 -13.85 10.81
C ARG A 181 -2.82 -13.04 9.81
N ALA A 182 -2.27 -12.67 8.65
CA ALA A 182 -2.97 -11.84 7.67
C ALA A 182 -4.33 -12.45 7.22
N PHE A 183 -4.44 -13.77 7.22
CA PHE A 183 -5.66 -14.49 6.86
C PHE A 183 -6.17 -15.43 7.96
N ASP A 184 -5.90 -15.15 9.24
CA ASP A 184 -6.31 -16.02 10.34
C ASP A 184 -7.84 -16.03 10.59
N ASN A 185 -8.58 -15.10 9.99
CA ASN A 185 -10.04 -15.03 10.03
C ASN A 185 -10.72 -15.66 8.80
N TRP A 186 -10.01 -16.54 8.08
CA TRP A 186 -10.40 -16.99 6.75
C TRP A 186 -11.77 -17.64 6.68
N SER A 187 -12.25 -18.29 7.75
CA SER A 187 -13.56 -18.94 7.81
C SER A 187 -14.76 -18.02 7.52
N ARG A 188 -14.58 -16.70 7.60
CA ARG A 188 -15.58 -15.68 7.28
C ARG A 188 -15.70 -15.37 5.79
N PHE A 189 -14.75 -15.80 4.95
CA PHE A 189 -14.80 -15.56 3.52
C PHE A 189 -15.76 -16.51 2.80
N ILE A 190 -16.06 -16.19 1.54
CA ILE A 190 -16.81 -17.07 0.64
C ILE A 190 -16.08 -18.41 0.43
N PRO A 191 -16.80 -19.51 0.08
CA PRO A 191 -16.23 -20.85 -0.06
C PRO A 191 -14.94 -20.91 -0.90
N SER A 192 -14.90 -20.28 -2.07
CA SER A 192 -13.73 -20.30 -2.96
C SER A 192 -12.46 -19.75 -2.29
N ASN A 193 -12.58 -18.65 -1.55
CA ASN A 193 -11.46 -18.02 -0.87
C ASN A 193 -11.04 -18.83 0.35
N ARG A 194 -12.00 -19.44 1.06
CA ARG A 194 -11.71 -20.31 2.20
C ARG A 194 -10.85 -21.50 1.80
N ASP A 195 -11.25 -22.19 0.73
CA ASP A 195 -10.54 -23.37 0.26
C ASP A 195 -9.13 -23.01 -0.23
N ALA A 196 -8.97 -21.87 -0.92
CA ALA A 196 -7.66 -21.39 -1.37
C ALA A 196 -6.73 -21.03 -0.19
N ILE A 197 -7.23 -20.28 0.79
CA ILE A 197 -6.45 -19.89 1.97
C ILE A 197 -6.10 -21.12 2.82
N ARG A 198 -7.04 -22.05 3.01
CA ARG A 198 -6.80 -23.30 3.76
C ARG A 198 -5.67 -24.11 3.13
N LYS A 199 -5.68 -24.30 1.81
CA LYS A 199 -4.59 -24.97 1.08
C LYS A 199 -3.24 -24.28 1.31
N CYS A 200 -3.23 -22.94 1.36
CA CYS A 200 -2.01 -22.19 1.65
C CYS A 200 -1.52 -22.43 3.09
N TYR A 201 -2.40 -22.44 4.09
CA TYR A 201 -2.03 -22.82 5.45
C TYR A 201 -1.52 -24.27 5.55
N GLU A 202 -2.16 -25.22 4.88
CA GLU A 202 -1.72 -26.63 4.80
C GLU A 202 -0.32 -26.72 4.18
N ARG A 203 -0.06 -25.96 3.10
CA ARG A 203 1.26 -25.87 2.46
C ARG A 203 2.32 -25.30 3.39
N ILE A 204 2.01 -24.25 4.16
CA ILE A 204 2.94 -23.71 5.16
C ILE A 204 3.23 -24.77 6.23
N GLN A 205 2.21 -25.47 6.73
CA GLN A 205 2.35 -26.53 7.73
C GLN A 205 3.27 -27.67 7.24
N GLN A 206 3.20 -27.99 5.95
CA GLN A 206 4.00 -29.03 5.30
C GLN A 206 5.45 -28.61 4.99
N HIS A 207 5.88 -27.39 5.32
CA HIS A 207 7.24 -26.90 5.07
C HIS A 207 8.10 -26.80 6.37
N PRO A 208 8.52 -27.93 6.97
CA PRO A 208 9.42 -27.92 8.12
C PRO A 208 10.87 -27.57 7.73
N PRO A 209 11.68 -27.01 8.66
CA PRO A 209 11.33 -26.70 10.05
C PRO A 209 10.60 -25.35 10.19
N LEU A 210 9.37 -25.40 10.69
CA LEU A 210 8.66 -24.19 11.11
C LEU A 210 9.14 -23.77 12.50
N SER A 211 9.31 -22.47 12.68
CA SER A 211 9.47 -21.90 14.01
C SER A 211 8.23 -22.16 14.87
N ARG A 212 8.43 -22.27 16.19
CA ARG A 212 7.34 -22.49 17.15
C ARG A 212 6.19 -21.49 16.97
N ASN A 213 6.51 -20.21 16.77
CA ASN A 213 5.52 -19.14 16.64
C ASN A 213 4.68 -19.30 15.36
N VAL A 214 5.31 -19.61 14.22
CA VAL A 214 4.60 -19.83 12.96
C VAL A 214 3.75 -21.10 13.05
N ALA A 215 4.31 -22.20 13.56
CA ALA A 215 3.61 -23.46 13.73
C ALA A 215 2.36 -23.32 14.61
N GLU A 216 2.43 -22.55 15.71
CA GLU A 216 1.28 -22.29 16.58
C GLU A 216 0.16 -21.56 15.83
N ILE A 217 0.49 -20.52 15.06
CA ILE A 217 -0.49 -19.71 14.33
C ILE A 217 -1.14 -20.54 13.22
N VAL A 218 -0.35 -21.25 12.42
CA VAL A 218 -0.84 -22.12 11.34
C VAL A 218 -1.74 -23.22 11.89
N THR A 219 -1.33 -23.87 12.99
CA THR A 219 -2.12 -24.93 13.62
C THR A 219 -3.44 -24.41 14.18
N LYS A 220 -3.47 -23.20 14.75
CA LYS A 220 -4.71 -22.58 15.20
C LYS A 220 -5.61 -22.19 14.02
N ALA A 221 -5.05 -21.60 12.98
CA ALA A 221 -5.79 -21.19 11.79
C ALA A 221 -6.47 -22.38 11.08
N LEU A 222 -5.81 -23.54 11.01
CA LEU A 222 -6.36 -24.77 10.39
C LEU A 222 -7.47 -25.46 11.22
N LYS A 223 -7.68 -25.04 12.46
CA LYS A 223 -8.72 -25.59 13.35
C LYS A 223 -10.02 -24.77 13.38
N ILE A 224 -10.05 -23.65 12.65
CA ILE A 224 -11.24 -22.79 12.50
C ILE A 224 -12.21 -23.46 11.54
#